data_AF-A0A256W7W6-F1
#
_entry.id   AF-A0A256W7W6-F1
#
_cell.length_a   1.000
_cell.length_b   1.000
_cell.length_c   1.000
_cell.angle_alpha   90.00
_cell.angle_beta   90.00
_cell.angle_gamma   90.00
#
_symmetry.space_group_name_H-M   'P 1'
#
loop_
_entity.id
_entity.type
_entity.pdbx_description
1 polymer ?
#
loop_
_entity_poly.entity_id
_entity_poly.type
_entity_poly.pdbx_seq_one_letter_code
_entity_poly.pdbx_strand_id
1 'polypeptide(L)' 'MQDYTLSIPENNSKAKALLNYLKSIDFVKISKRTDWWDGLTVEQQDRINKSADLIDVDEGISHENVMEKVNALLNNNA' A
#
# COMPACT_ATOMS: atom_id res chain seq x y z
N MET A 1 16.27 5.00 -26.12
CA MET A 1 16.39 3.60 -25.67
C MET A 1 15.04 3.19 -25.08
N GLN A 2 14.66 1.93 -25.23
CA GLN A 2 13.43 1.38 -24.64
C GLN A 2 13.82 0.58 -23.39
N ASP A 3 13.10 0.78 -22.30
CA ASP A 3 13.34 0.08 -21.05
C ASP A 3 12.41 -1.13 -20.93
N TYR A 4 12.97 -2.25 -20.42
CA TYR A 4 12.23 -3.49 -20.19
C TYR A 4 12.22 -3.79 -18.69
N THR A 5 11.07 -4.25 -18.18
CA THR A 5 10.92 -4.64 -16.76
C THR A 5 10.76 -6.15 -16.64
N LEU A 6 11.50 -6.76 -15.72
CA LEU A 6 11.39 -8.17 -15.34
C LEU A 6 10.86 -8.26 -13.91
N SER A 7 9.68 -8.90 -13.74
CA SER A 7 9.09 -9.16 -12.42
C SER A 7 9.40 -10.58 -11.98
N ILE A 8 10.03 -10.74 -10.81
CA ILE A 8 10.46 -12.04 -10.27
C ILE A 8 9.72 -12.32 -8.96
N PRO A 9 8.90 -13.38 -8.87
CA PRO A 9 8.28 -13.77 -7.60
C PRO A 9 9.32 -14.34 -6.63
N GLU A 10 9.39 -13.78 -5.42
CA GLU A 10 10.43 -14.13 -4.43
C GLU A 10 10.31 -15.56 -3.86
N ASN A 11 9.18 -16.22 -4.05
CA ASN A 11 8.89 -17.54 -3.50
C ASN A 11 9.47 -18.72 -4.32
N ASN A 12 10.13 -18.47 -5.45
CA ASN A 12 10.63 -19.51 -6.34
C ASN A 12 12.18 -19.61 -6.32
N SER A 13 12.72 -20.81 -6.11
CA SER A 13 14.17 -21.06 -6.00
C SER A 13 14.93 -20.78 -7.30
N LYS A 14 14.34 -21.08 -8.45
CA LYS A 14 14.92 -20.78 -9.77
C LYS A 14 14.93 -19.28 -10.06
N ALA A 15 13.88 -18.58 -9.63
CA ALA A 15 13.79 -17.12 -9.68
C ALA A 15 14.91 -16.44 -8.88
N LYS A 16 15.22 -16.94 -7.67
CA LYS A 16 16.36 -16.47 -6.86
C LYS A 16 17.70 -16.69 -7.57
N ALA A 17 17.89 -17.86 -8.18
CA ALA A 17 19.11 -18.17 -8.93
C ALA A 17 19.29 -17.22 -10.14
N LEU A 18 18.21 -16.96 -10.88
CA LEU A 18 18.22 -16.00 -11.99
C LEU A 18 18.58 -14.59 -11.51
N LEU A 19 17.98 -14.12 -10.41
CA LEU A 19 18.28 -12.80 -9.84
C LEU A 19 19.77 -12.69 -9.46
N ASN A 20 20.34 -13.75 -8.87
CA ASN A 20 21.76 -13.77 -8.50
C ASN A 20 22.68 -13.75 -9.73
N TYR A 21 22.31 -14.47 -10.80
CA TYR A 21 23.04 -14.39 -12.06
C TYR A 21 22.98 -12.98 -12.64
N LEU A 22 21.80 -12.36 -12.71
CA LEU A 22 21.65 -10.99 -13.21
C LEU A 22 22.46 -9.97 -12.40
N LYS A 23 22.58 -10.16 -11.07
CA LYS A 23 23.43 -9.32 -10.20
C LYS A 23 24.93 -9.43 -10.52
N SER A 24 25.37 -10.51 -11.16
CA SER A 24 26.77 -10.72 -11.53
C SER A 24 27.16 -10.11 -12.87
N ILE A 25 26.18 -9.63 -13.65
CA ILE A 25 26.42 -9.02 -14.96
C ILE A 25 26.65 -7.52 -14.78
N ASP A 26 27.81 -7.06 -15.25
CA ASP A 26 28.35 -5.71 -15.13
C ASP A 26 27.52 -4.62 -15.84
N PHE A 27 26.86 -4.96 -16.94
CA PHE A 27 26.00 -4.02 -17.67
C PHE A 27 24.52 -4.02 -17.24
N VAL A 28 24.14 -4.84 -16.26
CA VAL A 28 22.74 -4.94 -15.79
C VAL A 28 22.52 -4.08 -14.54
N LYS A 29 21.60 -3.13 -14.62
CA LYS A 29 21.16 -2.32 -13.48
C LYS A 29 19.92 -2.94 -12.85
N ILE A 30 20.03 -3.42 -11.61
CA ILE A 30 18.92 -3.95 -10.84
C ILE A 30 18.42 -2.88 -9.86
N SER A 31 17.14 -2.52 -9.97
CA SER A 31 16.46 -1.66 -9.00
C SER A 31 15.37 -2.47 -8.30
N LYS A 32 15.35 -2.42 -6.96
CA LYS A 32 14.21 -2.91 -6.19
C LYS A 32 13.16 -1.82 -6.19
N ARG A 33 12.01 -2.04 -6.83
CA ARG A 33 10.81 -1.26 -6.53
C ARG A 33 10.22 -1.85 -5.27
N THR A 34 10.43 -1.18 -4.15
CA THR A 34 9.50 -1.28 -3.02
C THR A 34 8.28 -0.45 -3.40
N ASP A 35 7.10 -1.07 -3.41
CA ASP A 35 5.87 -0.32 -3.58
C ASP A 35 5.71 0.64 -2.39
N TRP A 36 5.00 1.75 -2.55
CA TRP A 36 4.74 2.67 -1.43
C TRP A 36 4.03 1.93 -0.28
N TRP A 37 3.27 0.88 -0.62
CA TRP A 37 2.63 -0.04 0.31
C TRP A 37 3.63 -0.80 1.19
N ASP A 38 4.76 -1.24 0.62
CA ASP A 38 5.79 -2.00 1.33
C ASP A 38 6.56 -1.13 2.35
N GLY A 39 6.46 0.20 2.24
CA GLY A 39 7.06 1.15 3.17
C GLY A 39 6.23 1.42 4.43
N LEU A 40 5.00 0.90 4.49
CA LEU A 40 4.09 1.10 5.62
C LEU A 40 4.33 0.07 6.73
N THR A 41 4.14 0.48 7.99
CA THR A 41 4.09 -0.46 9.10
C THR A 41 2.84 -1.34 9.01
N VAL A 42 2.87 -2.51 9.65
CA VAL A 42 1.70 -3.41 9.73
C VAL A 42 0.47 -2.67 10.27
N GLU A 43 0.65 -1.82 11.29
CA GLU A 43 -0.43 -1.01 11.85
C GLU A 43 -0.99 0.01 10.84
N GLN A 44 -0.14 0.64 10.02
CA GLN A 44 -0.59 1.56 8.98
C GLN A 44 -1.35 0.84 7.86
N GLN A 45 -0.87 -0.33 7.45
CA GLN A 45 -1.56 -1.18 6.49
C GLN A 45 -2.92 -1.64 7.03
N ASP A 46 -2.99 -2.10 8.28
CA ASP A 46 -4.23 -2.51 8.95
C ASP A 46 -5.24 -1.37 9.05
N ARG A 47 -4.79 -0.15 9.38
CA ARG A 47 -5.67 1.04 9.42
C ARG A 47 -6.24 1.38 8.05
N ILE A 48 -5.43 1.28 7.00
CA ILE A 48 -5.89 1.55 5.63
C ILE A 48 -6.88 0.47 5.19
N ASN A 49 -6.58 -0.81 5.42
CA ASN A 49 -7.48 -1.92 5.11
C ASN A 49 -8.82 -1.77 5.83
N LYS A 50 -8.80 -1.49 7.14
CA LYS A 50 -10.01 -1.22 7.91
C LYS A 50 -10.81 -0.03 7.36
N SER A 51 -10.12 0.99 6.86
CA SER A 51 -10.79 2.16 6.27
C SER A 51 -11.42 1.82 4.92
N ALA A 52 -10.76 0.99 4.10
CA ALA A 52 -11.31 0.49 2.84
C ALA A 52 -12.54 -0.41 3.09
N ASP A 53 -12.45 -1.34 4.06
CA ASP A 53 -13.57 -2.22 4.43
C ASP A 53 -14.80 -1.42 4.87
N LEU A 54 -14.61 -0.35 5.65
CA LEU A 54 -15.70 0.54 6.08
C LEU A 54 -16.35 1.28 4.91
N ILE A 55 -15.58 1.65 3.89
CA ILE A 55 -16.10 2.30 2.68
C ILE A 55 -16.90 1.29 1.84
N ASP A 56 -16.42 0.05 1.72
CA ASP A 56 -17.07 -0.99 0.93
C ASP A 56 -18.43 -1.44 1.51
N VAL A 57 -18.61 -1.35 2.83
CA VAL A 57 -19.89 -1.63 3.50
C VAL A 57 -20.81 -0.41 3.64
N ASP A 58 -20.48 0.71 2.97
CA ASP A 58 -21.21 1.99 3.04
C ASP A 58 -21.32 2.57 4.48
N GLU A 59 -20.49 2.07 5.41
CA GLU A 59 -20.32 2.60 6.77
C GLU A 59 -19.21 3.67 6.86
N GLY A 60 -18.67 4.09 5.71
CA GLY A 60 -17.75 5.19 5.59
C GLY A 60 -18.40 6.45 6.15
N ILE A 61 -17.88 6.98 7.26
CA ILE A 61 -18.42 8.21 7.84
C ILE A 61 -18.08 9.37 6.89
N SER A 62 -19.08 9.88 6.17
CA SER A 62 -18.93 11.05 5.32
C SER A 62 -18.60 12.29 6.17
N HIS A 63 -17.97 13.29 5.54
CA HIS A 63 -17.69 14.57 6.19
C HIS A 63 -18.97 15.22 6.74
N GLU A 64 -20.09 15.07 6.03
CA GLU A 64 -21.40 15.57 6.45
C GLU A 64 -21.88 14.87 7.73
N ASN A 65 -21.76 13.54 7.83
CA ASN A 65 -22.10 12.77 9.03
C ASN A 65 -21.22 13.15 10.24
N VAL A 66 -19.94 13.47 10.01
CA VAL A 66 -19.05 13.98 11.08
C VAL A 66 -19.52 15.35 11.55
N MET A 67 -19.78 16.27 10.63
CA MET A 67 -20.19 17.64 10.95
C MET A 67 -21.54 17.68 11.66
N GLU A 68 -22.49 16.83 11.28
CA GLU A 68 -23.78 16.70 11.95
C GLU A 68 -23.61 16.26 13.42
N LYS A 69 -22.81 15.22 13.67
CA LYS A 69 -22.52 14.75 15.04
C LYS A 69 -21.80 15.81 15.87
N VAL A 70 -20.84 16.53 15.29
CA VAL A 70 -20.12 17.61 15.97
C VAL A 70 -21.07 18.75 16.34
N ASN A 71 -21.92 19.19 15.41
CA ASN A 71 -22.89 20.25 15.67
C ASN A 71 -23.91 19.83 16.73
N ALA A 72 -24.36 18.57 16.73
CA ALA A 72 -25.26 18.04 17.77
C ALA A 72 -24.61 18.02 19.17
N LEU A 73 -23.30 17.76 19.26
CA LEU A 73 -22.55 17.84 20.53
C LEU A 73 -22.35 19.29 20.99
N LEU A 74 -22.08 20.22 20.06
CA LEU A 74 -21.90 21.64 20.40
C LEU A 74 -23.22 22.29 20.83
N ASN A 75 -24.33 21.95 20.18
CA ASN A 75 -25.65 22.51 20.50
C ASN A 75 -26.31 21.92 21.75
N ASN A 76 -25.97 20.70 22.16
CA ASN A 76 -26.44 20.13 23.44
C ASN A 76 -25.66 20.63 24.67
N ASN A 77 -24.54 21.33 24.47
CA ASN A 77 -23.74 21.93 25.54
C ASN A 77 -23.92 23.46 25.64
N ALA A 78 -24.92 24.02 24.97
CA ALA A 78 -25.32 25.43 25.01
C ALA A 78 -26.70 25.57 25.69
#